data_AF-A0A0F9M932-F1
#
_entry.id   AF-A0A0F9M932-F1
#
_cell.length_a   1.000
_cell.length_b   1.000
_cell.length_c   1.000
_cell.angle_alpha   90.00
_cell.angle_beta   90.00
_cell.angle_gamma   90.00
#
_symmetry.space_group_name_H-M   'P 1'
#
loop_
_entity.id
_entity.type
_entity.pdbx_description
1 polymer ?
#
loop_
_entity_poly.entity_id
_entity_poly.type
_entity_poly.pdbx_seq_one_letter_code
_entity_poly.pdbx_strand_id
1 'polypeptide(L)'
;MKQKFGSRAARVVAERDTSVASQVDMIHSPGVGYSPPKSAFLQNLASTLKKKPDLKIPAVDVFYMYIDDRQRNKGGVQRHVGDWGRGEDGLVAMNNWSYIVQPGERMFPRKRLIIFTRTAVLYDGPSIYWHGLFPLAKLTLDPVPWSFLGKMTMRDLIPLQEELNKLRRDLANYHRRTGRPNTVWDKNAVSRATQARYDPARPGQKVRVNAFQGKPMETVQENPPDASLFQAIEDLRSEMAFLSGEMDISQLARLGQIPTTETVEKMMEAMSPMVRLRSRVLEAYMRETAMMVLSGFFQFYDVAKRVATLGPAEGITFEDADKDPGTLIPDIVKTIDVERVKGG
;
A
#
# COMPACT_ATOMS: atom_id res chain seq x y z
N MET A 1 -11.22 26.44 4.06
CA MET A 1 -11.38 26.27 5.53
C MET A 1 -12.57 27.03 6.09
N LYS A 2 -12.65 28.37 5.99
CA LYS A 2 -13.79 29.16 6.52
C LYS A 2 -15.16 28.74 5.96
N GLN A 3 -15.25 28.45 4.65
CA GLN A 3 -16.49 27.93 4.05
C GLN A 3 -16.89 26.54 4.54
N LYS A 4 -15.92 25.66 4.88
CA LYS A 4 -16.21 24.27 5.28
C LYS A 4 -16.42 24.09 6.79
N PHE A 5 -15.73 24.87 7.63
CA PHE A 5 -15.71 24.68 9.09
C PHE A 5 -16.22 25.90 9.87
N GLY A 6 -16.78 26.89 9.18
CA GLY A 6 -17.43 28.06 9.77
C GLY A 6 -16.58 28.78 10.82
N SER A 7 -17.18 28.99 12.00
CA SER A 7 -16.57 29.71 13.13
C SER A 7 -15.31 29.04 13.69
N ARG A 8 -15.19 27.71 13.60
CA ARG A 8 -14.03 26.96 14.11
C ARG A 8 -12.78 27.16 13.25
N ALA A 9 -12.94 27.55 11.99
CA ALA A 9 -11.83 27.89 11.11
C ALA A 9 -11.05 29.14 11.57
N ALA A 10 -11.64 30.00 12.41
CA ALA A 10 -10.96 31.18 12.94
C ALA A 10 -9.86 30.83 13.96
N ARG A 11 -9.90 29.63 14.54
CA ARG A 11 -8.91 29.14 15.53
C ARG A 11 -7.69 28.47 14.88
N VAL A 12 -7.72 28.31 13.56
CA VAL A 12 -6.65 27.66 12.81
C VAL A 12 -5.56 28.67 12.49
N VAL A 13 -4.39 28.47 13.08
CA VAL A 13 -3.20 29.23 12.71
C VAL A 13 -2.55 28.53 11.51
N ALA A 14 -2.40 29.25 10.40
CA ALA A 14 -1.69 28.75 9.24
C ALA A 14 -0.18 28.72 9.51
N GLU A 15 0.45 27.61 9.16
CA GLU A 15 1.91 27.53 9.23
C GLU A 15 2.49 28.44 8.14
N ARG A 16 3.31 29.41 8.57
CA ARG A 16 4.01 30.32 7.66
C ARG A 16 5.32 29.73 7.13
N ASP A 17 5.76 28.61 7.70
CA ASP A 17 7.08 28.00 7.44
C ASP A 17 7.02 26.73 6.57
N THR A 18 5.86 26.10 6.41
CA THR A 18 5.65 24.99 5.46
C THR A 18 5.31 25.55 4.09
N SER A 19 6.31 26.09 3.41
CA SER A 19 6.19 26.44 2.01
C SER A 19 5.96 25.17 1.18
N VAL A 20 5.05 25.21 0.20
CA VAL A 20 4.91 24.14 -0.79
C VAL A 20 6.26 23.86 -1.48
N ALA A 21 7.18 24.83 -1.51
CA ALA A 21 8.56 24.67 -1.97
C ALA A 21 9.36 23.64 -1.15
N SER A 22 9.20 23.58 0.18
CA SER A 22 9.90 22.57 1.00
C SER A 22 9.38 21.15 0.76
N GLN A 23 8.08 20.99 0.47
CA GLN A 23 7.53 19.70 0.04
C GLN A 23 8.00 19.30 -1.35
N VAL A 24 8.15 20.26 -2.28
CA VAL A 24 8.69 20.00 -3.63
C VAL A 24 10.16 19.56 -3.56
N ASP A 25 10.98 20.17 -2.71
CA ASP A 25 12.39 19.78 -2.52
C ASP A 25 12.53 18.38 -1.91
N MET A 26 11.65 18.01 -0.98
CA MET A 26 11.62 16.66 -0.40
C MET A 26 11.21 15.58 -1.44
N ILE A 27 10.46 15.98 -2.47
CA ILE A 27 10.03 15.13 -3.60
C ILE A 27 11.14 15.01 -4.67
N HIS A 28 12.14 15.90 -4.69
CA HIS A 28 13.26 15.86 -5.65
C HIS A 28 14.51 15.15 -5.10
N SER A 29 14.39 14.42 -3.98
CA SER A 29 15.43 13.50 -3.53
C SER A 29 15.79 12.53 -4.67
N PRO A 30 17.05 12.50 -5.15
CA PRO A 30 17.46 11.74 -6.33
C PRO A 30 17.61 10.23 -6.07
N GLY A 31 16.69 9.64 -5.29
CA GLY A 31 16.81 8.25 -4.80
C GLY A 31 15.55 7.39 -4.88
N VAL A 32 14.37 7.92 -5.22
CA VAL A 32 13.13 7.12 -5.29
C VAL A 32 12.39 7.41 -6.59
N GLY A 33 12.59 6.54 -7.59
CA GLY A 33 12.09 6.66 -8.95
C GLY A 33 10.58 6.42 -9.14
N TYR A 34 9.74 6.93 -8.25
CA TYR A 34 8.29 6.82 -8.39
C TYR A 34 7.61 8.15 -8.03
N SER A 35 7.49 9.04 -9.02
CA SER A 35 6.65 10.24 -8.88
C SER A 35 5.19 9.83 -9.09
N PRO A 36 4.29 10.02 -8.11
CA PRO A 36 2.85 9.80 -8.32
C PRO A 36 2.31 10.75 -9.42
N PRO A 37 1.20 10.38 -10.10
CA PRO A 37 0.63 11.18 -11.17
C PRO A 37 0.20 12.56 -10.65
N LYS A 38 0.79 13.62 -11.21
CA LYS A 38 0.50 15.02 -10.83
C LYS A 38 -0.85 15.44 -11.38
N SER A 39 -1.68 16.12 -10.57
CA SER A 39 -2.87 16.80 -11.09
C SER A 39 -2.45 17.99 -11.97
N ALA A 40 -3.17 18.22 -13.08
CA ALA A 40 -2.89 19.32 -14.02
C ALA A 40 -2.90 20.70 -13.33
N PHE A 41 -3.68 20.84 -12.25
CA PHE A 41 -3.68 22.02 -11.39
C PHE A 41 -2.33 22.26 -10.71
N LEU A 42 -1.71 21.24 -10.12
CA LEU A 42 -0.41 21.38 -9.44
C LEU A 42 0.72 21.68 -10.43
N GLN A 43 0.65 21.16 -11.66
CA GLN A 43 1.62 21.49 -12.70
C GLN A 43 1.49 22.95 -13.16
N ASN A 44 0.27 23.44 -13.35
CA ASN A 44 0.02 24.84 -13.73
C ASN A 44 0.34 25.82 -12.60
N LEU A 45 0.12 25.42 -11.34
CA LEU A 45 0.52 26.21 -10.16
C LEU A 45 2.05 26.26 -10.03
N ALA A 46 2.74 25.13 -10.22
CA ALA A 46 4.19 25.07 -10.14
C ALA A 46 4.89 25.85 -11.27
N SER A 47 4.33 25.85 -12.49
CA SER A 47 4.89 26.60 -13.62
C SER A 47 4.73 28.11 -13.45
N THR A 48 3.64 28.57 -12.81
CA THR A 48 3.44 29.98 -12.47
C THR A 48 4.25 30.44 -11.25
N LEU A 49 4.54 29.54 -10.31
CA LEU A 49 5.34 29.82 -9.10
C LEU A 49 6.84 29.98 -9.37
N LYS A 50 7.39 29.42 -10.46
CA LYS A 50 8.82 29.57 -10.82
C LYS A 50 9.29 31.01 -10.98
N LYS A 51 8.38 31.99 -11.14
CA LYS A 51 8.72 33.42 -11.33
C LYS A 51 8.69 34.26 -10.04
N LYS A 52 8.32 33.71 -8.88
CA LYS A 52 8.34 34.46 -7.60
C LYS A 52 8.96 33.61 -6.50
N PRO A 53 10.16 33.97 -6.00
CA PRO A 53 10.91 33.11 -5.08
C PRO A 53 10.33 33.03 -3.66
N ASP A 54 9.21 33.70 -3.35
CA ASP A 54 8.72 33.76 -1.97
C ASP A 54 7.18 33.91 -1.85
N LEU A 55 6.43 33.15 -2.66
CA LEU A 55 4.99 33.04 -2.46
C LEU A 55 4.71 32.02 -1.35
N LYS A 56 4.81 32.46 -0.09
CA LYS A 56 4.37 31.68 1.09
C LYS A 56 2.86 31.56 1.07
N ILE A 57 2.33 30.57 0.35
CA ILE A 57 0.92 30.22 0.43
C ILE A 57 0.71 29.60 1.81
N PRO A 58 -0.09 30.22 2.71
CA PRO A 58 -0.36 29.65 4.01
C PRO A 58 -1.04 28.29 3.84
N ALA A 59 -0.33 27.22 4.20
CA ALA A 59 -0.84 25.86 4.17
C ALA A 59 -1.23 25.42 5.59
N VAL A 60 -2.22 24.53 5.66
CA VAL A 60 -2.65 23.92 6.92
C VAL A 60 -2.88 22.44 6.66
N ASP A 61 -2.18 21.60 7.44
CA ASP A 61 -2.44 20.17 7.47
C ASP A 61 -3.75 19.89 8.22
N VAL A 62 -4.66 19.17 7.58
CA VAL A 62 -5.90 18.69 8.17
C VAL A 62 -5.81 17.19 8.35
N PHE A 63 -5.91 16.74 9.60
CA PHE A 63 -5.90 15.34 9.97
C PHE A 63 -7.32 14.82 10.19
N TYR A 64 -7.57 13.63 9.66
CA TYR A 64 -8.82 12.90 9.82
C TYR A 64 -8.52 11.68 10.68
N MET A 65 -9.13 11.61 11.85
CA MET A 65 -8.99 10.47 12.76
C MET A 65 -10.34 9.81 12.96
N TYR A 66 -10.41 8.54 12.61
CA TYR A 66 -11.57 7.69 12.85
C TYR A 66 -11.30 6.81 14.06
N ILE A 67 -12.23 6.80 15.03
CA ILE A 67 -12.09 6.06 16.29
C ILE A 67 -13.28 5.12 16.46
N ASP A 68 -13.00 3.88 16.89
CA ASP A 68 -14.03 2.98 17.41
C ASP A 68 -14.41 3.35 18.85
N ASP A 69 -15.26 4.37 18.99
CA ASP A 69 -15.73 4.84 20.28
C ASP A 69 -16.88 3.97 20.80
N ARG A 70 -16.62 3.19 21.85
CA ARG A 70 -17.61 2.28 22.47
C ARG A 70 -18.48 2.96 23.52
N GLN A 71 -18.42 4.28 23.64
CA GLN A 71 -19.26 5.04 24.57
C GLN A 71 -20.77 4.84 24.28
N ARG A 72 -21.55 4.79 25.35
CA ARG A 72 -23.01 4.69 25.32
C ARG A 72 -23.63 5.97 25.87
N ASN A 73 -24.84 6.30 25.41
CA ASN A 73 -25.62 7.37 25.99
C ASN A 73 -26.06 6.97 27.40
N LYS A 74 -25.36 7.49 28.43
CA LYS A 74 -25.71 7.25 29.83
C LYS A 74 -26.82 8.20 30.33
N GLY A 75 -27.17 9.23 29.56
CA GLY A 75 -28.23 10.16 29.93
C GLY A 75 -29.60 9.53 29.76
N GLY A 76 -30.56 9.92 30.59
CA GLY A 76 -31.98 9.52 30.45
C GLY A 76 -32.71 10.24 29.32
N VAL A 77 -32.01 11.04 28.51
CA VAL A 77 -32.57 11.85 27.43
C VAL A 77 -31.94 11.43 26.10
N GLN A 78 -32.74 11.48 25.04
CA GLN A 78 -32.30 11.22 23.67
C GLN A 78 -31.26 12.26 23.25
N ARG A 79 -30.22 11.82 22.53
CA ARG A 79 -29.14 12.69 22.06
C ARG A 79 -29.11 12.77 20.55
N HIS A 80 -29.16 13.98 20.02
CA HIS A 80 -28.98 14.27 18.60
C HIS A 80 -27.50 14.25 18.26
N VAL A 81 -27.09 13.36 17.36
CA VAL A 81 -25.70 13.17 16.94
C VAL A 81 -25.59 13.48 15.44
N GLY A 82 -24.61 14.30 15.05
CA GLY A 82 -24.47 14.84 13.69
C GLY A 82 -24.82 16.33 13.60
N ASP A 83 -25.16 16.79 12.39
CA ASP A 83 -25.52 18.19 12.14
C ASP A 83 -27.05 18.34 12.15
N TRP A 84 -27.54 19.00 13.19
CA TRP A 84 -28.96 19.26 13.40
C TRP A 84 -29.25 20.75 13.28
N GLY A 85 -30.28 21.09 12.51
CA GLY A 85 -30.76 22.44 12.29
C GLY A 85 -32.14 22.65 12.89
N ARG A 86 -32.60 23.89 12.96
CA ARG A 86 -33.94 24.23 13.42
C ARG A 86 -34.87 24.36 12.22
N GLY A 87 -35.80 23.42 12.07
CA GLY A 87 -36.93 23.50 11.13
C GLY A 87 -38.16 24.11 11.78
N GLU A 88 -39.26 24.17 11.03
CA GLU A 88 -40.55 24.72 11.50
C GLU A 88 -41.14 23.90 12.66
N ASP A 89 -41.05 22.57 12.60
CA ASP A 89 -41.62 21.65 13.60
C ASP A 89 -40.61 21.11 14.63
N GLY A 90 -39.39 21.65 14.68
CA GLY A 90 -38.37 21.24 15.66
C GLY A 90 -36.97 21.06 15.09
N LEU A 91 -36.17 20.21 15.74
CA LEU A 91 -34.81 19.88 15.28
C LEU A 91 -34.90 18.90 14.11
N VAL A 92 -34.40 19.30 12.93
CA VAL A 92 -34.37 18.49 11.72
C VAL A 92 -32.92 18.16 11.38
N ALA A 93 -32.67 16.93 10.96
CA ALA A 93 -31.36 16.50 10.48
C ALA A 93 -31.00 17.29 9.20
N MET A 94 -29.87 18.00 9.19
CA MET A 94 -29.42 18.75 8.01
C MET A 94 -28.71 17.86 6.99
N ASN A 95 -28.34 16.65 7.37
CA ASN A 95 -27.58 15.73 6.56
C ASN A 95 -28.09 14.29 6.74
N ASN A 96 -27.79 13.43 5.77
CA ASN A 96 -28.27 12.05 5.74
C ASN A 96 -27.56 11.11 6.73
N TRP A 97 -26.58 11.60 7.48
CA TRP A 97 -25.75 10.80 8.39
C TRP A 97 -25.94 11.18 9.86
N SER A 98 -26.85 12.12 10.15
CA SER A 98 -27.31 12.46 11.49
C SER A 98 -28.34 11.46 12.00
N TYR A 99 -28.30 11.14 13.29
CA TYR A 99 -29.21 10.20 13.92
C TYR A 99 -29.45 10.57 15.39
N ILE A 100 -30.52 10.03 15.94
CA ILE A 100 -30.90 10.18 17.34
C ILE A 100 -30.46 8.91 18.08
N VAL A 101 -29.80 9.08 19.22
CA VAL A 101 -29.34 7.97 20.07
C VAL A 101 -30.23 7.89 21.31
N GLN A 102 -30.85 6.75 21.54
CA GLN A 102 -31.67 6.53 22.73
C GLN A 102 -30.81 6.31 23.98
N PRO A 103 -31.34 6.56 25.19
CA PRO A 103 -30.68 6.19 26.44
C PRO A 103 -30.25 4.70 26.44
N GLY A 104 -28.99 4.44 26.79
CA GLY A 104 -28.40 3.09 26.84
C GLY A 104 -27.78 2.60 25.53
N GLU A 105 -28.05 3.24 24.39
CA GLU A 105 -27.49 2.86 23.08
C GLU A 105 -26.07 3.42 22.86
N ARG A 106 -25.36 2.88 21.86
CA ARG A 106 -24.03 3.39 21.48
C ARG A 106 -24.14 4.79 20.88
N MET A 107 -23.27 5.69 21.32
CA MET A 107 -23.28 7.08 20.85
C MET A 107 -22.76 7.22 19.42
N PHE A 108 -21.76 6.42 19.04
CA PHE A 108 -21.14 6.44 17.72
C PHE A 108 -21.11 5.05 17.08
N PRO A 109 -22.28 4.46 16.74
CA PRO A 109 -22.34 3.16 16.05
C PRO A 109 -21.53 3.14 14.75
N ARG A 110 -21.49 4.27 14.02
CA ARG A 110 -20.78 4.42 12.74
C ARG A 110 -19.32 4.86 12.88
N LYS A 111 -18.70 4.68 14.06
CA LYS A 111 -17.40 5.28 14.44
C LYS A 111 -17.50 6.79 14.62
N ARG A 112 -16.53 7.33 15.36
CA ARG A 112 -16.37 8.76 15.62
C ARG A 112 -15.33 9.34 14.68
N LEU A 113 -15.64 10.47 14.06
CA LEU A 113 -14.73 11.23 13.22
C LEU A 113 -14.31 12.50 13.95
N ILE A 114 -13.02 12.65 14.13
CA ILE A 114 -12.39 13.88 14.63
C ILE A 114 -11.55 14.46 13.50
N ILE A 115 -11.92 15.65 13.05
CA ILE A 115 -11.12 16.42 12.09
C ILE A 115 -10.42 17.50 12.89
N PHE A 116 -9.10 17.49 12.85
CA PHE A 116 -8.29 18.45 13.58
C PHE A 116 -7.10 18.91 12.76
N THR A 117 -6.57 20.05 13.14
CA THR A 117 -5.30 20.59 12.66
C THR A 117 -4.31 20.49 13.82
N ARG A 118 -3.05 20.85 13.59
CA ARG A 118 -2.05 20.92 14.68
C ARG A 118 -2.46 21.87 15.81
N THR A 119 -3.30 22.87 15.52
CA THR A 119 -3.63 23.96 16.45
C THR A 119 -5.05 23.89 17.00
N ALA A 120 -6.00 23.34 16.25
CA ALA A 120 -7.40 23.29 16.67
C ALA A 120 -8.15 22.07 16.14
N VAL A 121 -9.08 21.57 16.95
CA VAL A 121 -10.10 20.60 16.52
C VAL A 121 -11.20 21.33 15.75
N LEU A 122 -11.46 20.90 14.53
CA LEU A 122 -12.44 21.49 13.62
C LEU A 122 -13.79 20.81 13.75
N TYR A 123 -13.78 19.48 13.79
CA TYR A 123 -14.99 18.66 13.81
C TYR A 123 -14.80 17.51 14.79
N ASP A 124 -15.85 17.23 15.53
CA ASP A 124 -15.90 16.10 16.46
C ASP A 124 -17.34 15.61 16.49
N GLY A 125 -17.58 14.46 15.87
CA GLY A 125 -18.92 13.94 15.68
C GLY A 125 -18.91 12.55 15.03
N PRO A 126 -20.07 12.07 14.53
CA PRO A 126 -20.12 10.77 13.90
C PRO A 126 -19.35 10.74 12.58
N SER A 127 -18.93 9.54 12.15
CA SER A 127 -18.50 9.33 10.78
C SER A 127 -19.64 9.62 9.80
N ILE A 128 -19.30 10.19 8.66
CA ILE A 128 -20.26 10.41 7.58
C ILE A 128 -20.75 9.08 7.00
N TYR A 129 -19.91 8.05 6.98
CA TYR A 129 -20.19 6.84 6.20
C TYR A 129 -21.20 5.89 6.86
N TRP A 130 -22.21 5.48 6.09
CA TRP A 130 -23.27 4.60 6.56
C TRP A 130 -22.82 3.16 6.85
N HIS A 131 -21.79 2.67 6.15
CA HIS A 131 -21.27 1.31 6.34
C HIS A 131 -20.75 1.02 7.75
N GLY A 132 -20.47 2.03 8.58
CA GLY A 132 -19.96 1.87 9.94
C GLY A 132 -18.55 1.26 10.06
N LEU A 133 -17.95 0.85 8.94
CA LEU A 133 -16.53 0.53 8.80
C LEU A 133 -15.65 1.78 8.76
N PHE A 134 -14.34 1.62 8.93
CA PHE A 134 -13.37 2.67 8.65
C PHE A 134 -13.31 2.91 7.13
N PRO A 135 -13.19 4.15 6.64
CA PRO A 135 -13.16 4.44 5.19
C PRO A 135 -11.81 4.10 4.54
N LEU A 136 -11.10 3.16 5.13
CA LEU A 136 -9.82 2.63 4.68
C LEU A 136 -9.86 1.14 4.97
N ALA A 137 -9.83 0.32 3.92
CA ALA A 137 -9.57 -1.10 4.05
C ALA A 137 -8.06 -1.31 4.01
N LYS A 138 -7.57 -2.12 4.94
CA LYS A 138 -6.16 -2.46 5.05
C LYS A 138 -5.91 -3.78 4.34
N LEU A 139 -5.06 -3.77 3.32
CA LEU A 139 -4.56 -4.99 2.70
C LEU A 139 -3.18 -5.33 3.27
N THR A 140 -3.06 -6.43 4.00
CA THR A 140 -1.78 -6.97 4.45
C THR A 140 -1.73 -8.46 4.23
N LEU A 141 -0.95 -8.91 3.25
CA LEU A 141 -0.84 -10.31 2.87
C LEU A 141 -0.32 -11.19 4.02
N ASP A 142 0.68 -10.70 4.75
CA ASP A 142 1.27 -11.40 5.90
C ASP A 142 1.06 -10.57 7.18
N PRO A 143 -0.09 -10.72 7.87
CA PRO A 143 -0.37 -9.99 9.11
C PRO A 143 0.52 -10.52 10.26
N VAL A 144 1.15 -9.59 10.99
CA VAL A 144 1.98 -9.90 12.16
C VAL A 144 1.34 -9.24 13.38
N PRO A 145 1.21 -9.94 14.52
CA PRO A 145 0.75 -9.34 15.77
C PRO A 145 1.58 -8.08 16.09
N TRP A 146 0.93 -7.03 16.57
CA TRP A 146 1.59 -5.79 16.98
C TRP A 146 2.21 -4.95 15.85
N SER A 147 2.10 -5.36 14.58
CA SER A 147 2.48 -4.55 13.42
C SER A 147 1.26 -4.07 12.66
N PHE A 148 1.12 -2.75 12.49
CA PHE A 148 0.03 -2.20 11.69
C PHE A 148 0.17 -2.55 10.21
N LEU A 149 1.39 -2.61 9.65
CA LEU A 149 1.60 -2.90 8.22
C LEU A 149 1.91 -4.38 7.93
N GLY A 150 1.99 -5.22 8.96
CA GLY A 150 2.39 -6.62 8.82
C GLY A 150 3.85 -6.77 8.38
N LYS A 151 4.16 -7.90 7.73
CA LYS A 151 5.46 -8.17 7.12
C LYS A 151 5.34 -8.07 5.60
N MET A 152 6.38 -7.53 4.96
CA MET A 152 6.49 -7.58 3.51
C MET A 152 6.82 -9.02 3.08
N THR A 153 6.06 -9.56 2.11
CA THR A 153 6.25 -10.91 1.57
C THR A 153 7.68 -11.14 1.06
N MET A 154 8.27 -10.14 0.41
CA MET A 154 9.63 -10.18 -0.12
C MET A 154 10.73 -10.07 0.95
N ARG A 155 10.39 -9.71 2.20
CA ARG A 155 11.41 -9.47 3.24
C ARG A 155 12.27 -10.70 3.50
N ASP A 156 11.70 -11.89 3.34
CA ASP A 156 12.41 -13.16 3.53
C ASP A 156 13.24 -13.56 2.31
N LEU A 157 12.91 -13.04 1.13
CA LEU A 157 13.63 -13.32 -0.12
C LEU A 157 14.90 -12.46 -0.27
N ILE A 158 14.94 -11.28 0.35
CA ILE A 158 16.09 -10.36 0.28
C ILE A 158 17.41 -11.04 0.71
N PRO A 159 17.54 -11.64 1.90
CA PRO A 159 18.80 -12.26 2.31
C PRO A 159 19.22 -13.41 1.40
N LEU A 160 18.26 -14.22 0.92
CA LEU A 160 18.56 -15.33 -0.02
C LEU A 160 19.09 -14.81 -1.36
N GLN A 161 18.48 -13.73 -1.88
CA GLN A 161 18.94 -13.10 -3.11
C GLN A 161 20.32 -12.46 -2.94
N GLU A 162 20.62 -11.88 -1.77
CA GLU A 162 21.94 -11.33 -1.46
C GLU A 162 23.01 -12.41 -1.44
N GLU A 163 22.75 -13.55 -0.79
CA GLU A 163 23.68 -14.69 -0.77
C GLU A 163 23.87 -15.30 -2.16
N LEU A 164 22.78 -15.49 -2.91
CA LEU A 164 22.86 -15.95 -4.30
C LEU A 164 23.72 -15.00 -5.16
N ASN A 165 23.58 -13.70 -4.97
CA ASN A 165 24.38 -12.70 -5.68
C ASN A 165 25.87 -12.80 -5.30
N LYS A 166 26.21 -13.07 -4.03
CA LYS A 166 27.60 -13.28 -3.59
C LYS A 166 28.20 -14.53 -4.24
N LEU A 167 27.51 -15.67 -4.16
CA LEU A 167 28.00 -16.92 -4.75
C LEU A 167 28.20 -16.81 -6.27
N ARG A 168 27.29 -16.14 -6.97
CA ARG A 168 27.46 -15.88 -8.41
C ARG A 168 28.64 -14.96 -8.71
N ARG A 169 28.90 -13.95 -7.87
CA ARG A 169 30.07 -13.08 -8.01
C ARG A 169 31.36 -13.87 -7.78
N ASP A 170 31.39 -14.77 -6.82
CA ASP A 170 32.55 -15.61 -6.53
C ASP A 170 32.84 -16.59 -7.67
N LEU A 171 31.80 -17.21 -8.23
CA LEU A 171 31.93 -18.04 -9.42
C LEU A 171 32.45 -17.24 -10.63
N ALA A 172 31.94 -16.02 -10.84
CA ALA A 172 32.45 -15.13 -11.88
C ALA A 172 33.92 -14.74 -11.64
N ASN A 173 34.32 -14.49 -10.39
CA ASN A 173 35.70 -14.20 -10.02
C ASN A 173 36.61 -15.42 -10.22
N TYR A 174 36.13 -16.63 -9.94
CA TYR A 174 36.82 -17.87 -10.24
C TYR A 174 37.07 -18.00 -11.75
N HIS A 175 36.03 -17.87 -12.58
CA HIS A 175 36.20 -17.95 -14.04
C HIS A 175 37.17 -16.91 -14.60
N ARG A 176 37.19 -15.69 -14.03
CA ARG A 176 38.18 -14.66 -14.39
C ARG A 176 39.60 -15.09 -14.02
N ARG A 177 39.81 -15.69 -12.85
CA ARG A 177 41.12 -16.23 -12.41
C ARG A 177 41.54 -17.43 -13.25
N THR A 178 40.63 -18.34 -13.60
CA THR A 178 40.95 -19.46 -14.51
C THR A 178 41.33 -18.97 -15.90
N GLY A 179 40.63 -17.95 -16.43
CA GLY A 179 40.95 -17.36 -17.73
C GLY A 179 42.25 -16.54 -17.75
N ARG A 180 42.67 -16.03 -16.59
CA ARG A 180 43.93 -15.29 -16.37
C ARG A 180 44.60 -15.79 -15.08
N PRO A 181 45.28 -16.94 -15.12
CA PRO A 181 45.87 -17.54 -13.93
C PRO A 181 46.90 -16.61 -13.31
N ASN A 182 47.00 -16.66 -11.98
CA ASN A 182 48.05 -15.96 -11.26
C ASN A 182 49.39 -16.58 -11.60
N THR A 183 50.41 -15.72 -11.68
CA THR A 183 51.75 -16.14 -12.08
C THR A 183 52.75 -15.76 -11.01
N VAL A 184 53.55 -16.74 -10.58
CA VAL A 184 54.61 -16.54 -9.60
C VAL A 184 55.93 -16.48 -10.36
N TRP A 185 56.67 -15.41 -10.09
CA TRP A 185 57.94 -15.13 -10.75
C TRP A 185 59.06 -15.11 -9.72
N ASP A 186 60.17 -15.77 -10.04
CA ASP A 186 61.42 -15.53 -9.33
C ASP A 186 61.98 -14.16 -9.74
N LYS A 187 62.27 -13.32 -8.74
CA LYS A 187 62.80 -11.95 -8.89
C LYS A 187 64.11 -11.91 -9.68
N ASN A 188 64.89 -12.99 -9.63
CA ASN A 188 66.22 -13.06 -10.26
C ASN A 188 66.18 -13.70 -11.67
N ALA A 189 65.13 -14.46 -11.99
CA ALA A 189 65.05 -15.20 -13.25
C ALA A 189 64.50 -14.36 -14.42
N VAL A 190 63.67 -13.34 -14.14
CA VAL A 190 62.94 -12.57 -15.17
C VAL A 190 62.95 -11.07 -14.87
N SER A 191 63.19 -10.24 -15.89
CA SER A 191 63.19 -8.78 -15.75
C SER A 191 61.80 -8.21 -15.45
N ARG A 192 61.72 -7.12 -14.66
CA ARG A 192 60.45 -6.42 -14.36
C ARG A 192 59.72 -5.94 -15.61
N ALA A 193 60.45 -5.53 -16.65
CA ALA A 193 59.87 -5.08 -17.91
C ALA A 193 59.19 -6.22 -18.67
N THR A 194 59.72 -7.44 -18.56
CA THR A 194 59.11 -8.64 -19.14
C THR A 194 57.88 -9.08 -18.34
N GLN A 195 57.95 -9.02 -17.02
CA GLN A 195 56.82 -9.34 -16.12
C GLN A 195 55.61 -8.43 -16.40
N ALA A 196 55.82 -7.12 -16.55
CA ALA A 196 54.73 -6.16 -16.79
C ALA A 196 54.06 -6.30 -18.17
N ARG A 197 54.75 -6.87 -19.16
CA ARG A 197 54.23 -7.10 -20.52
C ARG A 197 53.62 -8.47 -20.71
N TYR A 198 53.84 -9.38 -19.77
CA TYR A 198 53.36 -10.74 -19.87
C TYR A 198 51.84 -10.77 -19.62
N ASP A 199 51.12 -11.42 -20.53
CA ASP A 199 49.68 -11.67 -20.40
C ASP A 199 49.45 -13.18 -20.41
N PRO A 200 49.03 -13.79 -19.29
CA PRO A 200 48.82 -15.23 -19.21
C PRO A 200 47.73 -15.75 -20.15
N ALA A 201 46.82 -14.90 -20.64
CA ALA A 201 45.74 -15.31 -21.54
C ALA A 201 46.14 -15.34 -23.02
N ARG A 202 47.31 -14.80 -23.39
CA ARG A 202 47.72 -14.71 -24.81
C ARG A 202 48.44 -15.99 -25.24
N PRO A 203 47.93 -16.73 -26.24
CA PRO A 203 48.55 -17.97 -26.69
C PRO A 203 49.90 -17.72 -27.38
N GLY A 204 50.84 -18.65 -27.19
CA GLY A 204 52.12 -18.67 -27.91
C GLY A 204 53.17 -17.65 -27.46
N GLN A 205 52.99 -16.98 -26.31
CA GLN A 205 54.02 -16.07 -25.77
C GLN A 205 55.29 -16.85 -25.38
N LYS A 206 56.45 -16.41 -25.89
CA LYS A 206 57.76 -16.97 -25.52
C LYS A 206 58.46 -15.99 -24.57
N VAL A 207 58.74 -16.44 -23.35
CA VAL A 207 59.47 -15.65 -22.34
C VAL A 207 60.90 -16.17 -22.25
N ARG A 208 61.87 -15.27 -22.35
CA ARG A 208 63.28 -15.60 -22.15
C ARG A 208 63.58 -15.56 -20.65
N VAL A 209 64.12 -16.63 -20.12
CA VAL A 209 64.51 -16.79 -18.71
C VAL A 209 66.02 -16.97 -18.61
N ASN A 210 66.62 -16.51 -17.52
CA ASN A 210 68.02 -16.77 -17.25
C ASN A 210 68.19 -18.21 -16.74
N ALA A 211 68.78 -19.09 -17.55
CA ALA A 211 68.87 -20.53 -17.25
C ALA A 211 69.76 -20.87 -16.04
N PHE A 212 70.62 -19.94 -15.60
CA PHE A 212 71.54 -20.15 -14.47
C PHE A 212 71.03 -19.59 -13.13
N GLN A 213 69.94 -18.80 -13.13
CA GLN A 213 69.42 -18.15 -11.92
C GLN A 213 67.93 -18.41 -11.77
N GLY A 214 67.58 -19.38 -10.93
CA GLY A 214 66.21 -19.57 -10.44
C GLY A 214 65.32 -20.44 -11.32
N LYS A 215 64.13 -20.78 -10.80
CA LYS A 215 63.11 -21.52 -11.54
C LYS A 215 62.38 -20.58 -12.50
N PRO A 216 62.10 -21.01 -13.74
CA PRO A 216 61.24 -20.26 -14.64
C PRO A 216 59.83 -20.21 -14.05
N MET A 217 59.18 -19.06 -14.25
CA MET A 217 57.79 -18.74 -13.95
C MET A 217 56.84 -19.94 -13.78
N GLU A 218 56.07 -19.95 -12.70
CA GLU A 218 55.04 -20.96 -12.44
C GLU A 218 53.65 -20.31 -12.50
N THR A 219 52.74 -20.87 -13.29
CA THR A 219 51.32 -20.49 -13.25
C THR A 219 50.65 -21.22 -12.10
N VAL A 220 50.12 -20.47 -11.14
CA VAL A 220 49.31 -21.03 -10.06
C VAL A 220 47.95 -21.35 -10.65
N GLN A 221 47.69 -22.64 -10.84
CA GLN A 221 46.35 -23.12 -11.18
C GLN A 221 45.50 -23.05 -9.93
N GLU A 222 44.37 -22.35 -10.01
CA GLU A 222 43.40 -22.32 -8.93
C GLU A 222 42.72 -23.69 -8.84
N ASN A 223 42.49 -24.17 -7.62
CA ASN A 223 41.69 -25.38 -7.43
C ASN A 223 40.28 -25.15 -7.98
N PRO A 224 39.65 -26.17 -8.60
CA PRO A 224 38.28 -26.05 -9.06
C PRO A 224 37.36 -25.67 -7.89
N PRO A 225 36.29 -24.89 -8.15
CA PRO A 225 35.29 -24.60 -7.14
C PRO A 225 34.70 -25.92 -6.65
N ASP A 226 34.43 -25.97 -5.35
CA ASP A 226 33.81 -27.14 -4.76
C ASP A 226 32.44 -27.41 -5.42
N ALA A 227 32.13 -28.68 -5.69
CA ALA A 227 30.89 -29.08 -6.35
C ALA A 227 29.66 -28.70 -5.50
N SER A 228 29.83 -28.59 -4.18
CA SER A 228 28.80 -28.12 -3.24
C SER A 228 28.30 -26.71 -3.56
N LEU A 229 29.11 -25.85 -4.21
CA LEU A 229 28.73 -24.49 -4.59
C LEU A 229 27.57 -24.47 -5.60
N PHE A 230 27.59 -25.38 -6.58
CA PHE A 230 26.53 -25.47 -7.58
C PHE A 230 25.23 -26.00 -6.96
N GLN A 231 25.35 -26.94 -6.01
CA GLN A 231 24.21 -27.44 -5.25
C GLN A 231 23.60 -26.33 -4.39
N ALA A 232 24.41 -25.56 -3.66
CA ALA A 232 23.95 -24.45 -2.84
C ALA A 232 23.22 -23.36 -3.65
N ILE A 233 23.66 -23.07 -4.87
CA ILE A 233 22.97 -22.13 -5.77
C ILE A 233 21.57 -22.63 -6.14
N GLU A 234 21.43 -23.92 -6.40
CA GLU A 234 20.14 -24.51 -6.75
C GLU A 234 19.22 -24.64 -5.53
N ASP A 235 19.77 -25.00 -4.37
CA ASP A 235 19.05 -25.04 -3.09
C ASP A 235 18.48 -23.65 -2.77
N LEU A 236 19.30 -22.58 -2.86
CA LEU A 236 18.83 -21.20 -2.65
C LEU A 236 17.72 -20.79 -3.63
N ARG A 237 17.81 -21.22 -4.90
CA ARG A 237 16.74 -20.95 -5.88
C ARG A 237 15.45 -21.68 -5.53
N SER A 238 15.56 -22.94 -5.13
CA SER A 238 14.40 -23.74 -4.73
C SER A 238 13.73 -23.17 -3.48
N GLU A 239 14.51 -22.71 -2.51
CA GLU A 239 14.01 -22.09 -1.28
C GLU A 239 13.32 -20.76 -1.58
N MET A 240 13.89 -19.92 -2.45
CA MET A 240 13.23 -18.70 -2.91
C MET A 240 11.92 -18.98 -3.65
N ALA A 241 11.86 -20.02 -4.50
CA ALA A 241 10.65 -20.40 -5.23
C ALA A 241 9.55 -20.94 -4.29
N PHE A 242 9.96 -21.62 -3.21
CA PHE A 242 9.05 -22.07 -2.17
C PHE A 242 8.48 -20.90 -1.37
N LEU A 243 9.33 -19.99 -0.89
CA LEU A 243 8.92 -18.83 -0.09
C LEU A 243 8.11 -17.79 -0.89
N SER A 244 8.41 -17.64 -2.19
CA SER A 244 7.63 -16.77 -3.09
C SER A 244 6.23 -17.30 -3.36
N GLY A 245 6.00 -18.61 -3.19
CA GLY A 245 4.75 -19.29 -3.52
C GLY A 245 4.59 -19.58 -5.02
N GLU A 246 5.66 -19.45 -5.81
CA GLU A 246 5.64 -19.69 -7.27
C GLU A 246 5.44 -21.16 -7.62
N MET A 247 6.01 -22.07 -6.81
CA MET A 247 5.91 -23.51 -7.03
C MET A 247 4.45 -24.00 -7.09
N ASP A 248 3.56 -23.38 -6.32
CA ASP A 248 2.14 -23.74 -6.23
C ASP A 248 1.32 -23.24 -7.44
N ILE A 249 1.64 -22.05 -7.96
CA ILE A 249 0.92 -21.46 -9.11
C ILE A 249 1.15 -22.29 -10.37
N SER A 250 2.35 -22.87 -10.53
CA SER A 250 2.69 -23.71 -11.68
C SER A 250 1.87 -25.01 -11.76
N GLN A 251 1.44 -25.55 -10.61
CA GLN A 251 0.55 -26.70 -10.55
C GLN A 251 -0.91 -26.30 -10.84
N LEU A 252 -1.32 -25.11 -10.39
CA LEU A 252 -2.64 -24.55 -10.65
C LEU A 252 -2.86 -24.19 -12.13
N ALA A 253 -1.84 -23.67 -12.81
CA ALA A 253 -1.91 -23.36 -14.25
C ALA A 253 -2.11 -24.61 -15.13
N ARG A 254 -1.69 -25.80 -14.64
CA ARG A 254 -1.94 -27.09 -15.32
C ARG A 254 -3.38 -27.56 -15.17
N LEU A 255 -4.10 -27.07 -14.17
CA LEU A 255 -5.50 -27.38 -13.87
C LEU A 255 -6.47 -26.48 -14.65
N GLY A 256 -6.11 -26.03 -15.87
CA GLY A 256 -6.82 -25.04 -16.70
C GLY A 256 -8.26 -25.36 -17.15
N GLN A 257 -9.08 -25.93 -16.28
CA GLN A 257 -10.51 -26.11 -16.40
C GLN A 257 -11.22 -24.90 -15.79
N ILE A 258 -12.32 -24.48 -16.42
CA ILE A 258 -13.19 -23.42 -15.91
C ILE A 258 -13.63 -23.83 -14.49
N PRO A 259 -13.29 -23.05 -13.44
CA PRO A 259 -13.48 -23.49 -12.08
C PRO A 259 -14.98 -23.59 -11.76
N THR A 260 -15.45 -24.80 -11.53
CA THR A 260 -16.69 -25.03 -10.77
C THR A 260 -16.38 -24.83 -9.28
N THR A 261 -17.40 -24.61 -8.45
CA THR A 261 -17.24 -24.36 -7.00
C THR A 261 -16.41 -25.44 -6.31
N GLU A 262 -16.55 -26.70 -6.74
CA GLU A 262 -15.77 -27.84 -6.22
C GLU A 262 -14.30 -27.80 -6.65
N THR A 263 -13.97 -27.18 -7.79
CA THR A 263 -12.58 -27.03 -8.23
C THR A 263 -11.84 -25.98 -7.39
N VAL A 264 -12.53 -24.92 -6.97
CA VAL A 264 -11.94 -23.86 -6.13
C VAL A 264 -11.53 -24.40 -4.76
N GLU A 265 -12.37 -25.24 -4.13
CA GLU A 265 -12.04 -25.86 -2.84
C GLU A 265 -10.84 -26.81 -2.96
N LYS A 266 -10.81 -27.66 -3.99
CA LYS A 266 -9.65 -28.53 -4.27
C LYS A 266 -8.38 -27.74 -4.60
N MET A 267 -8.50 -26.60 -5.29
CA MET A 267 -7.39 -25.67 -5.50
C MET A 267 -6.90 -25.08 -4.18
N MET A 268 -7.78 -24.72 -3.26
CA MET A 268 -7.40 -24.25 -1.92
C MET A 268 -6.74 -25.33 -1.07
N GLU A 269 -7.18 -26.58 -1.17
CA GLU A 269 -6.56 -27.72 -0.48
C GLU A 269 -5.14 -27.99 -0.99
N ALA A 270 -4.92 -27.88 -2.30
CA ALA A 270 -3.61 -28.09 -2.95
C ALA A 270 -2.60 -26.94 -2.71
N MET A 271 -3.06 -25.73 -2.37
CA MET A 271 -2.18 -24.60 -2.11
C MET A 271 -1.43 -24.75 -0.77
N SER A 272 -0.18 -24.26 -0.72
CA SER A 272 0.58 -24.18 0.53
C SER A 272 -0.16 -23.34 1.59
N PRO A 273 0.07 -23.62 2.89
CA PRO A 273 -0.55 -22.86 3.99
C PRO A 273 -0.33 -21.34 3.89
N MET A 274 0.83 -20.89 3.36
CA MET A 274 1.14 -19.47 3.20
C MET A 274 0.26 -18.80 2.14
N VAL A 275 0.12 -19.43 0.96
CA VAL A 275 -0.73 -18.90 -0.11
C VAL A 275 -2.21 -18.89 0.31
N ARG A 276 -2.66 -19.93 1.03
CA ARG A 276 -4.02 -19.97 1.61
C ARG A 276 -4.30 -18.81 2.55
N LEU A 277 -3.39 -18.52 3.48
CA LEU A 277 -3.56 -17.40 4.41
C LEU A 277 -3.71 -16.08 3.65
N ARG A 278 -2.81 -15.83 2.68
CA ARG A 278 -2.83 -14.62 1.85
C ARG A 278 -4.13 -14.49 1.06
N SER A 279 -4.64 -15.59 0.50
CA SER A 279 -5.92 -15.64 -0.20
C SER A 279 -7.09 -15.26 0.70
N ARG A 280 -7.17 -15.81 1.93
CA ARG A 280 -8.21 -15.46 2.90
C ARG A 280 -8.17 -13.99 3.31
N VAL A 281 -6.97 -13.43 3.48
CA VAL A 281 -6.83 -12.00 3.81
C VAL A 281 -7.27 -11.12 2.63
N LEU A 282 -6.93 -11.52 1.39
CA LEU A 282 -7.38 -10.81 0.20
C LEU A 282 -8.92 -10.86 0.07
N GLU A 283 -9.53 -12.02 0.33
CA GLU A 283 -10.99 -12.17 0.33
C GLU A 283 -11.66 -11.29 1.39
N ALA A 284 -11.13 -11.28 2.62
CA ALA A 284 -11.62 -10.41 3.68
C ALA A 284 -11.53 -8.92 3.29
N TYR A 285 -10.39 -8.50 2.73
CA TYR A 285 -10.18 -7.15 2.22
C TYR A 285 -11.16 -6.79 1.09
N MET A 286 -11.37 -7.69 0.13
CA MET A 286 -12.32 -7.49 -0.96
C MET A 286 -13.76 -7.38 -0.44
N ARG A 287 -14.15 -8.21 0.52
CA ARG A 287 -15.48 -8.16 1.15
C ARG A 287 -15.69 -6.83 1.88
N GLU A 288 -14.73 -6.38 2.68
CA GLU A 288 -14.82 -5.08 3.36
C GLU A 288 -14.90 -3.92 2.36
N THR A 289 -14.08 -3.95 1.31
CA THR A 289 -14.07 -2.93 0.27
C THR A 289 -15.37 -2.89 -0.51
N ALA A 290 -15.91 -4.05 -0.88
CA ALA A 290 -17.20 -4.16 -1.56
C ALA A 290 -18.34 -3.58 -0.71
N MET A 291 -18.38 -3.88 0.58
CA MET A 291 -19.39 -3.32 1.50
C MET A 291 -19.27 -1.80 1.63
N MET A 292 -18.05 -1.26 1.69
CA MET A 292 -17.85 0.19 1.72
C MET A 292 -18.35 0.86 0.44
N VAL A 293 -17.99 0.30 -0.72
CA VAL A 293 -18.39 0.83 -2.03
C VAL A 293 -19.90 0.77 -2.19
N LEU A 294 -20.53 -0.37 -1.88
CA LEU A 294 -21.98 -0.56 -1.96
C LEU A 294 -22.72 0.48 -1.11
N SER A 295 -22.33 0.63 0.16
CA SER A 295 -22.93 1.64 1.03
C SER A 295 -22.67 3.07 0.55
N GLY A 296 -21.51 3.34 -0.05
CA GLY A 296 -21.18 4.64 -0.61
C GLY A 296 -22.04 5.00 -1.82
N PHE A 297 -22.38 4.02 -2.66
CA PHE A 297 -23.36 4.21 -3.73
C PHE A 297 -24.71 4.61 -3.16
N PHE A 298 -25.25 3.84 -2.21
CA PHE A 298 -26.54 4.16 -1.58
C PHE A 298 -26.57 5.53 -0.89
N GLN A 299 -25.44 5.98 -0.35
CA GLN A 299 -25.37 7.22 0.42
C GLN A 299 -25.16 8.48 -0.45
N PHE A 300 -24.36 8.40 -1.52
CA PHE A 300 -23.89 9.58 -2.27
C PHE A 300 -24.33 9.64 -3.73
N TYR A 301 -24.97 8.61 -4.26
CA TYR A 301 -25.56 8.64 -5.60
C TYR A 301 -27.04 9.02 -5.51
N ASP A 302 -27.30 10.33 -5.59
CA ASP A 302 -28.65 10.86 -5.77
C ASP A 302 -29.22 10.45 -7.14
N VAL A 303 -30.54 10.61 -7.31
CA VAL A 303 -31.24 10.26 -8.55
C VAL A 303 -30.63 10.99 -9.75
N ALA A 304 -30.32 12.28 -9.60
CA ALA A 304 -29.76 13.09 -10.69
C ALA A 304 -28.40 12.53 -11.16
N LYS A 305 -27.51 12.15 -10.24
CA LYS A 305 -26.22 11.57 -10.57
C LYS A 305 -26.36 10.16 -11.11
N ARG A 306 -27.29 9.34 -10.60
CA ARG A 306 -27.59 8.01 -11.16
C ARG A 306 -28.05 8.09 -12.60
N VAL A 307 -29.03 8.95 -12.89
CA VAL A 307 -29.52 9.21 -14.25
C VAL A 307 -28.40 9.72 -15.16
N ALA A 308 -27.51 10.57 -14.67
CA ALA A 308 -26.36 11.03 -15.43
C ALA A 308 -25.35 9.92 -15.76
N THR A 309 -25.15 8.94 -14.86
CA THR A 309 -24.19 7.84 -15.08
C THR A 309 -24.76 6.62 -15.81
N LEU A 310 -26.00 6.21 -15.52
CA LEU A 310 -26.62 4.99 -16.04
C LEU A 310 -27.63 5.28 -17.16
N GLY A 311 -27.94 6.55 -17.39
CA GLY A 311 -28.96 6.98 -18.34
C GLY A 311 -30.38 6.95 -17.77
N PRO A 312 -31.37 7.46 -18.52
CA PRO A 312 -32.73 7.67 -18.01
C PRO A 312 -33.52 6.38 -17.76
N ALA A 313 -33.22 5.30 -18.49
CA ALA A 313 -33.98 4.05 -18.42
C ALA A 313 -33.57 3.16 -17.22
N GLU A 314 -32.29 3.19 -16.84
CA GLU A 314 -31.73 2.36 -15.75
C GLU A 314 -31.44 3.18 -14.48
N GLY A 315 -31.36 4.51 -14.59
CA GLY A 315 -31.02 5.40 -13.48
C GLY A 315 -32.18 5.78 -12.57
N ILE A 316 -33.42 5.55 -12.98
CA ILE A 316 -34.63 5.79 -12.19
C ILE A 316 -35.14 4.43 -11.70
N THR A 317 -35.09 4.21 -10.39
CA THR A 317 -35.63 2.99 -9.78
C THR A 317 -37.05 3.23 -9.27
N PHE A 318 -37.89 2.19 -9.17
CA PHE A 318 -39.29 2.36 -8.73
C PHE A 318 -39.40 2.98 -7.32
N GLU A 319 -38.38 2.76 -6.48
CA GLU A 319 -38.27 3.32 -5.14
C GLU A 319 -38.03 4.85 -5.13
N ASP A 320 -37.64 5.46 -6.26
CA ASP A 320 -37.42 6.91 -6.37
C ASP A 320 -38.71 7.72 -6.56
N ALA A 321 -39.85 7.04 -6.76
CA ALA A 321 -41.18 7.65 -6.80
C ALA A 321 -41.78 7.88 -5.39
N ASP A 322 -41.03 7.55 -4.33
CA ASP A 322 -41.44 7.67 -2.93
C ASP A 322 -41.18 9.08 -2.34
N LYS A 323 -41.78 9.37 -1.19
CA LYS A 323 -41.88 10.68 -0.52
C LYS A 323 -40.54 11.36 -0.16
N ASP A 324 -39.42 10.65 -0.24
CA ASP A 324 -38.06 11.14 0.05
C ASP A 324 -37.12 10.91 -1.17
N PRO A 325 -37.35 11.63 -2.28
CA PRO A 325 -36.65 11.40 -3.55
C PRO A 325 -35.16 11.71 -3.40
N GLY A 326 -34.30 10.70 -3.57
CA GLY A 326 -32.85 10.83 -3.41
C GLY A 326 -32.19 9.73 -2.57
N THR A 327 -32.96 8.89 -1.89
CA THR A 327 -32.45 7.77 -1.11
C THR A 327 -33.04 6.45 -1.55
N LEU A 328 -32.19 5.47 -1.87
CA LEU A 328 -32.56 4.09 -2.24
C LEU A 328 -33.11 3.25 -1.06
N ILE A 329 -33.49 3.87 0.06
CA ILE A 329 -34.04 3.17 1.23
C ILE A 329 -35.57 3.21 1.14
N PRO A 330 -36.26 2.07 1.05
CA PRO A 330 -37.73 2.03 1.07
C PRO A 330 -38.29 2.54 2.40
N ASP A 331 -39.37 3.33 2.35
CA ASP A 331 -39.99 3.95 3.55
C ASP A 331 -40.61 2.92 4.53
N ILE A 332 -40.83 1.68 4.06
CA ILE A 332 -41.23 0.53 4.90
C ILE A 332 -40.22 0.27 6.03
N VAL A 333 -38.93 0.60 5.85
CA VAL A 333 -37.93 0.38 6.90
C VAL A 333 -37.90 1.52 7.92
N LYS A 334 -38.30 2.75 7.53
CA LYS A 334 -38.33 3.93 8.43
C LYS A 334 -39.55 3.96 9.34
N THR A 335 -40.70 3.46 8.87
CA THR A 335 -41.99 3.51 9.58
C THR A 335 -42.10 2.51 10.73
N ILE A 336 -41.42 1.36 10.65
CA ILE A 336 -41.48 0.30 11.67
C ILE A 336 -40.89 0.77 13.03
N ASP A 337 -39.95 1.72 13.03
CA ASP A 337 -39.33 2.21 14.27
C ASP A 337 -40.13 3.34 14.97
N VAL A 338 -41.01 4.05 14.25
CA VAL A 338 -41.80 5.15 14.84
C VAL A 338 -43.10 4.64 15.47
N GLU A 339 -43.73 3.61 14.89
CA GLU A 339 -44.97 3.05 15.45
C GLU A 339 -44.74 2.23 16.72
N ARG A 340 -43.56 1.61 16.87
CA ARG A 340 -43.18 0.90 18.10
C ARG A 340 -43.09 1.81 19.32
N VAL A 341 -42.95 3.12 19.12
CA VAL A 341 -42.89 4.14 20.19
C VAL A 341 -44.27 4.69 20.56
N LYS A 342 -45.29 4.54 19.70
CA LYS A 342 -46.67 4.96 20.02
C LYS A 342 -47.47 3.91 20.77
N GLY A 343 -46.96 2.67 20.87
CA GLY A 343 -47.66 1.54 21.50
C GLY A 343 -46.88 0.86 22.63
N GLY A 344 -46.03 1.60 23.36
CA GLY A 344 -45.28 1.11 24.53
C GLY A 344 -45.40 2.05 25.71
#